data_AF-A0AAU9NP20-F1
#
_entry.id   AF-A0AAU9NP20-F1
#
_cell.length_a   1.000
_cell.length_b   1.000
_cell.length_c   1.000
_cell.angle_alpha   90.00
_cell.angle_beta   90.00
_cell.angle_gamma   90.00
#
_symmetry.space_group_name_H-M   'P 1'
#
loop_
_entity.id
_entity.type
_entity.pdbx_description
1 polymer ?
#
loop_
_entity_poly.entity_id
_entity_poly.type
_entity_poly.pdbx_seq_one_letter_code
_entity_poly.pdbx_strand_id
1 'polypeptide(L)'
;MLDIVGPELHIVNKTEHPISLEAETLVILTPDQEKEATSNLLPINFSGLSEVNEVKGEDVVCLIKNSATLSGSLFTLHVSQIRIELPTLTDKDKEARDYLSKLGDLSQTQIFAKIENFEVGLTHFDEMLQEADGIILSRGNLGIDLPPE
;
A
#
# COMPACT_ATOMS: atom_id res chain seq x y z
N MET A 1 15.52 -9.20 -13.73
CA MET A 1 14.16 -8.91 -13.25
C MET A 1 14.25 -7.66 -12.40
N LEU A 2 13.57 -6.59 -12.81
CA LEU A 2 13.49 -5.33 -12.08
C LEU A 2 12.08 -5.28 -11.48
N ASP A 3 11.98 -5.15 -10.16
CA ASP A 3 10.69 -4.95 -9.48
C ASP A 3 10.48 -3.45 -9.27
N ILE A 4 9.32 -2.94 -9.65
CA ILE A 4 8.97 -1.54 -9.45
C ILE A 4 8.40 -1.38 -8.04
N VAL A 5 8.75 -0.29 -7.37
CA VAL A 5 8.08 0.07 -6.12
C VAL A 5 6.69 0.58 -6.50
N GLY A 6 5.68 -0.25 -6.25
CA GLY A 6 4.27 0.05 -6.49
C GLY A 6 3.74 1.13 -5.54
N PRO A 7 2.44 1.43 -5.58
CA PRO A 7 1.84 2.30 -4.59
C PRO A 7 1.90 1.66 -3.20
N GLU A 8 2.53 2.35 -2.26
CA GLU A 8 2.62 1.93 -0.86
C GLU A 8 2.01 2.99 0.05
N LEU A 9 1.23 2.53 1.03
CA LEU A 9 0.74 3.35 2.12
C LEU A 9 1.81 3.38 3.21
N HIS A 10 2.22 4.58 3.61
CA HIS A 10 3.25 4.79 4.63
C HIS A 10 2.74 5.61 5.78
N ILE A 11 3.10 5.20 7.00
CA ILE A 11 3.16 6.09 8.15
C ILE A 11 4.47 6.87 8.09
N VAL A 12 4.37 8.19 8.25
CA VAL A 12 5.51 9.12 8.18
C VAL A 12 5.86 9.62 9.57
N ASN A 13 7.03 9.23 10.07
CA ASN A 13 7.61 9.73 11.31
C ASN A 13 8.82 10.62 11.03
N LYS A 14 8.59 11.92 10.87
CA LYS A 14 9.66 12.90 10.60
C LYS A 14 10.68 13.05 11.74
N THR A 15 10.34 12.64 12.96
CA THR A 15 11.21 12.81 14.14
C THR A 15 12.20 11.68 14.35
N GLU A 16 11.96 10.52 13.72
CA GLU A 16 12.67 9.25 13.93
C GLU A 16 12.68 8.75 15.38
N HIS A 17 11.98 9.43 16.28
CA HIS A 17 11.85 9.00 17.67
C HIS A 17 10.94 7.76 17.74
N PRO A 18 11.30 6.75 18.56
CA PRO A 18 10.47 5.56 18.73
C PRO A 18 9.07 5.90 19.25
N ILE A 19 8.05 5.36 18.61
CA ILE A 19 6.65 5.53 19.00
C ILE A 19 6.14 4.22 19.60
N SER A 20 5.82 4.23 20.89
CA SER A 20 5.19 3.09 21.55
C SER A 20 3.67 3.14 21.40
N LEU A 21 3.10 2.10 20.82
CA LEU A 21 1.67 1.85 20.70
C LEU A 21 1.28 0.79 21.73
N GLU A 22 0.19 1.02 22.44
CA GLU A 22 -0.31 0.09 23.46
C GLU A 22 -1.60 -0.60 22.99
N ALA A 23 -1.72 -1.90 23.26
CA ALA A 23 -2.93 -2.65 22.97
C ALA A 23 -4.17 -2.04 23.65
N GLU A 24 -5.32 -2.16 22.99
CA GLU A 24 -6.62 -1.64 23.43
C GLU A 24 -6.69 -0.11 23.56
N THR A 25 -5.74 0.61 22.95
CA THR A 25 -5.77 2.08 22.82
C THR A 25 -6.19 2.52 21.43
N LEU A 26 -6.65 3.77 21.31
CA LEU A 26 -7.02 4.36 20.02
C LEU A 26 -5.88 5.17 19.44
N VAL A 27 -5.69 5.07 18.13
CA VAL A 27 -4.77 5.88 17.35
C VAL A 27 -5.51 6.52 16.17
N ILE A 28 -5.13 7.73 15.81
CA ILE A 28 -5.70 8.45 14.67
C ILE A 28 -4.73 8.38 13.50
N LEU A 29 -5.18 7.85 12.36
CA LEU A 29 -4.48 8.01 11.09
C LEU A 29 -4.96 9.29 10.42
N THR A 30 -4.03 10.13 9.96
CA THR A 30 -4.36 11.44 9.36
C THR A 30 -3.55 11.65 8.08
N PRO A 31 -4.14 12.13 6.97
CA PRO A 31 -3.39 12.43 5.75
C PRO A 31 -2.51 13.69 5.88
N ASP A 32 -2.67 14.45 6.97
CA ASP A 32 -1.89 15.65 7.24
C ASP A 32 -0.48 15.30 7.71
N GLN A 33 0.45 15.22 6.74
CA GLN A 33 1.86 14.93 6.97
C GLN A 33 2.63 16.06 7.68
N GLU A 34 2.04 17.24 7.88
CA GLU A 34 2.67 18.31 8.66
C GLU A 34 2.57 18.08 10.17
N LYS A 35 1.66 17.19 10.61
CA LYS A 35 1.57 16.77 12.01
C LYS A 35 2.71 15.83 12.38
N GLU A 36 3.08 15.87 13.65
CA GLU A 36 4.09 14.98 14.24
C GLU A 36 3.49 13.61 14.58
N ALA A 37 4.25 12.54 14.30
CA ALA A 37 3.85 11.19 14.64
C ALA A 37 4.02 10.92 16.15
N THR A 38 2.96 10.41 16.79
CA THR A 38 2.89 10.16 18.24
C THR A 38 2.15 8.85 18.52
N SER A 39 2.08 8.44 19.79
CA SER A 39 1.34 7.22 20.19
C SER A 39 -0.17 7.28 19.88
N ASN A 40 -0.72 8.48 19.69
CA ASN A 40 -2.15 8.70 19.49
C ASN A 40 -2.50 9.22 18.08
N LEU A 41 -1.51 9.59 17.28
CA LEU A 41 -1.70 10.17 15.95
C LEU A 41 -0.55 9.78 15.02
N LEU A 42 -0.87 9.21 13.86
CA LEU A 42 0.08 8.74 12.86
C LEU A 42 -0.24 9.38 11.50
N PRO A 43 0.62 10.29 11.00
CA PRO A 43 0.48 10.85 9.67
C PRO A 43 0.71 9.79 8.59
N ILE A 44 -0.14 9.77 7.57
CA ILE A 44 -0.07 8.84 6.43
C ILE A 44 0.00 9.57 5.09
N ASN A 45 0.50 8.89 4.06
CA ASN A 45 0.64 9.45 2.71
C ASN A 45 -0.61 9.32 1.81
N PHE A 46 -1.79 9.06 2.38
CA PHE A 46 -3.03 8.81 1.63
C PHE A 46 -4.27 9.35 2.36
N SER A 47 -5.20 9.98 1.63
CA SER A 47 -6.42 10.61 2.18
C SER A 47 -7.73 9.86 1.88
N GLY A 48 -7.67 8.69 1.23
CA GLY A 48 -8.87 7.97 0.74
C GLY A 48 -9.37 6.81 1.62
N LEU A 49 -9.10 6.78 2.92
CA LEU A 49 -9.56 5.70 3.80
C LEU A 49 -11.02 5.91 4.25
N SER A 50 -11.99 5.49 3.43
CA SER A 50 -13.42 5.82 3.64
C SER A 50 -14.24 4.83 4.50
N GLU A 51 -13.71 3.64 4.83
CA GLU A 51 -14.47 2.56 5.48
C GLU A 51 -13.89 2.11 6.83
N VAL A 52 -13.64 3.04 7.74
CA VAL A 52 -13.07 2.71 9.06
C VAL A 52 -14.06 3.05 10.18
N ASN A 53 -13.95 2.33 11.30
CA ASN A 53 -14.89 2.28 12.44
C ASN A 53 -15.54 3.63 12.83
N GLU A 54 -14.78 4.71 12.75
CA GLU A 54 -15.29 6.08 12.85
C GLU A 54 -14.40 6.99 11.99
N VAL A 55 -14.98 7.67 11.00
CA VAL A 55 -14.29 8.66 10.16
C VAL A 55 -14.71 10.06 10.62
N LYS A 56 -13.74 10.90 10.98
CA LYS A 56 -13.95 12.31 11.35
C LYS A 56 -13.30 13.21 10.32
N GLY A 57 -14.03 13.53 9.26
CA GLY A 57 -13.46 14.26 8.12
C GLY A 57 -12.58 13.31 7.30
N GLU A 58 -11.29 13.61 7.21
CA GLU A 58 -10.29 12.73 6.56
C GLU A 58 -9.47 11.90 7.56
N ASP A 59 -9.70 12.11 8.87
CA ASP A 59 -9.03 11.38 9.92
C ASP A 59 -9.77 10.07 10.23
N VAL A 60 -8.98 9.01 10.41
CA VAL A 60 -9.43 7.64 10.64
C VAL A 60 -9.07 7.22 12.06
N VAL A 61 -10.04 6.74 12.83
CA VAL A 61 -9.80 6.22 14.19
C VAL A 61 -9.63 4.70 14.17
N CYS A 62 -8.49 4.23 14.64
CA CYS A 62 -8.12 2.81 14.69
C CYS A 62 -7.95 2.34 16.14
N LEU A 63 -8.32 1.08 16.40
CA LEU A 63 -8.05 0.40 17.67
C LEU A 63 -6.77 -0.45 17.53
N ILE A 64 -5.79 -0.20 18.40
CA ILE A 64 -4.57 -0.99 18.45
C ILE A 64 -4.87 -2.36 19.06
N LYS A 65 -4.63 -3.42 18.30
CA LYS A 65 -4.85 -4.80 18.78
C LYS A 65 -3.67 -5.39 19.54
N ASN A 66 -2.46 -4.92 19.25
CA ASN A 66 -1.23 -5.43 19.84
C ASN A 66 -0.30 -4.27 20.18
N SER A 67 0.35 -4.31 21.34
CA SER A 67 1.38 -3.34 21.68
C SER A 67 2.60 -3.53 20.77
N ALA A 68 3.18 -2.43 20.29
CA ALA A 68 4.36 -2.44 19.42
C ALA A 68 5.13 -1.13 19.54
N THR A 69 6.42 -1.14 19.19
CA THR A 69 7.22 0.09 19.08
C THR A 69 7.63 0.31 17.63
N LEU A 70 7.18 1.41 17.04
CA LEU A 70 7.57 1.85 15.71
C LEU A 70 8.87 2.66 15.83
N SER A 71 10.00 2.05 15.46
CA SER A 71 11.32 2.72 15.44
C SER A 71 11.79 2.94 14.00
N GLY A 72 12.03 4.20 13.62
CA GLY A 72 12.35 4.59 12.23
C GLY A 72 11.46 5.71 11.70
N SER A 73 11.70 6.09 10.45
CA SER A 73 11.06 7.25 9.80
C SER A 73 9.87 6.91 8.90
N LEU A 74 9.84 5.69 8.35
CA LEU A 74 8.83 5.27 7.38
C LEU A 74 8.40 3.84 7.69
N PHE A 75 7.10 3.61 7.82
CA PHE A 75 6.55 2.27 8.04
C PHE A 75 5.48 1.99 7.01
N THR A 76 5.62 0.86 6.30
CA THR A 76 4.59 0.37 5.38
C THR A 76 3.37 -0.08 6.17
N LEU A 77 2.24 0.53 5.88
CA LEU A 77 0.95 0.22 6.46
C LEU A 77 0.19 -0.68 5.49
N HIS A 78 -0.12 -1.90 5.92
CA HIS A 78 -1.01 -2.78 5.17
C HIS A 78 -2.44 -2.56 5.65
N VAL A 79 -3.35 -2.33 4.73
CA VAL A 79 -4.78 -2.13 5.02
C VAL A 79 -5.54 -3.21 4.30
N SER A 80 -6.07 -4.17 5.06
CA SER A 80 -6.88 -5.25 4.50
C SER A 80 -8.36 -4.87 4.52
N GLN A 81 -9.13 -5.44 3.59
CA GLN A 81 -10.59 -5.29 3.50
C GLN A 81 -11.08 -3.83 3.34
N ILE A 82 -10.24 -2.94 2.81
CA ILE A 82 -10.65 -1.57 2.47
C ILE A 82 -10.46 -1.38 0.97
N ARG A 83 -11.49 -0.85 0.32
CA ARG A 83 -11.41 -0.40 -1.08
C ARG A 83 -10.49 0.79 -1.19
N ILE A 84 -9.27 0.52 -1.62
CA ILE A 84 -8.35 1.56 -2.06
C ILE A 84 -8.62 1.78 -3.55
N GLU A 85 -9.25 2.91 -3.89
CA GLU A 85 -9.40 3.36 -5.28
C GLU A 85 -8.07 3.88 -5.84
N LEU A 86 -7.05 3.02 -5.85
CA LEU A 86 -5.85 3.24 -6.64
C LEU A 86 -6.00 2.48 -7.95
N PRO A 87 -5.65 3.09 -9.09
CA PRO A 87 -5.72 2.41 -10.36
C PRO A 87 -4.79 1.20 -10.35
N THR A 88 -5.35 0.03 -10.71
CA THR A 88 -4.62 -1.24 -10.88
C THR A 88 -3.44 -1.12 -11.84
N LEU A 89 -3.62 -0.28 -12.85
CA LEU A 89 -2.64 0.12 -13.85
C LEU A 89 -2.71 1.64 -13.94
N THR A 90 -1.67 2.32 -13.52
CA THR A 90 -1.50 3.75 -13.75
C THR A 90 -1.15 4.01 -15.22
N ASP A 91 -1.34 5.24 -15.69
CA ASP A 91 -0.85 5.63 -17.03
C ASP A 91 0.66 5.40 -17.18
N LYS A 92 1.41 5.51 -16.07
CA LYS A 92 2.84 5.19 -16.04
C LYS A 92 3.14 3.72 -16.32
N ASP A 93 2.27 2.80 -15.90
CA ASP A 93 2.44 1.37 -16.15
C ASP A 93 2.20 1.04 -17.62
N LYS A 94 1.20 1.68 -18.24
CA LYS A 94 0.94 1.56 -19.68
C LYS A 94 2.07 2.16 -20.52
N GLU A 95 2.65 3.26 -20.05
CA GLU A 95 3.81 3.89 -20.66
C GLU A 95 5.11 3.08 -20.49
N ALA A 96 5.16 2.05 -19.64
CA ALA A 96 6.37 1.28 -19.40
C ALA A 96 6.88 0.58 -20.68
N ARG A 97 5.98 0.04 -21.52
CA ARG A 97 6.34 -0.55 -22.83
C ARG A 97 6.89 0.50 -23.79
N ASP A 98 6.27 1.67 -23.80
CA ASP A 98 6.69 2.83 -24.60
C ASP A 98 8.01 3.43 -24.12
N TYR A 99 8.31 3.34 -22.82
CA TYR A 99 9.58 3.77 -22.25
C TYR A 99 10.70 2.78 -22.59
N LEU A 100 10.45 1.47 -22.45
CA LEU A 100 11.40 0.41 -22.80
C LEU A 100 11.76 0.44 -24.29
N SER A 101 10.80 0.71 -25.17
CA SER A 101 11.05 0.82 -26.62
C SER A 101 11.94 2.02 -26.98
N LYS A 102 11.97 3.07 -26.16
CA LYS A 102 12.85 4.25 -26.34
C LYS A 102 14.29 4.01 -25.85
N LEU A 103 14.52 3.00 -25.00
CA LEU A 103 15.82 2.70 -24.41
C LEU A 103 16.70 1.76 -25.27
N GLY A 104 16.34 1.51 -26.54
CA GLY A 104 17.11 0.70 -27.49
C GLY A 104 16.44 -0.65 -27.76
N ASP A 105 17.23 -1.72 -27.91
CA ASP A 105 16.73 -3.07 -28.27
C ASP A 105 16.14 -3.84 -27.08
N LEU A 106 15.48 -3.12 -26.16
CA LEU A 106 14.81 -3.69 -24.98
C LEU A 106 13.37 -4.12 -25.28
N SER A 107 12.98 -4.18 -26.56
CA SER A 107 11.67 -4.64 -27.02
C SER A 107 11.34 -6.08 -26.59
N GLN A 108 12.38 -6.89 -26.31
CA GLN A 108 12.26 -8.26 -25.81
C GLN A 108 12.03 -8.34 -24.29
N THR A 109 12.02 -7.20 -23.59
CA THR A 109 11.82 -7.17 -22.14
C THR A 109 10.39 -7.55 -21.81
N GLN A 110 10.23 -8.64 -21.06
CA GLN A 110 8.94 -9.12 -20.59
C GLN A 110 8.47 -8.33 -19.37
N ILE A 111 7.19 -7.99 -19.34
CA ILE A 111 6.53 -7.32 -18.22
C ILE A 111 5.69 -8.35 -17.47
N PHE A 112 5.91 -8.46 -16.16
CA PHE A 112 5.13 -9.34 -15.30
C PHE A 112 4.30 -8.50 -14.34
N ALA A 113 2.98 -8.68 -14.31
CA ALA A 113 2.13 -8.03 -13.33
C ALA A 113 2.21 -8.78 -12.00
N LYS A 114 2.47 -8.06 -10.91
CA LYS A 114 2.58 -8.61 -9.57
C LYS A 114 1.27 -8.38 -8.82
N ILE A 115 0.59 -9.45 -8.44
CA ILE A 115 -0.66 -9.41 -7.68
C ILE A 115 -0.32 -9.53 -6.20
N GLU A 116 -0.62 -8.48 -5.45
CA GLU A 116 -0.25 -8.35 -4.04
C GLU A 116 -1.44 -8.15 -3.10
N ASN A 117 -2.61 -7.77 -3.62
CA ASN A 117 -3.83 -7.62 -2.83
C ASN A 117 -4.96 -8.49 -3.40
N PHE A 118 -5.89 -8.87 -2.53
CA PHE A 118 -7.00 -9.72 -2.93
C PHE A 118 -8.03 -8.95 -3.77
N GLU A 119 -8.42 -7.75 -3.31
CA GLU A 119 -9.61 -7.07 -3.82
C GLU A 119 -9.45 -6.52 -5.23
N VAL A 120 -8.32 -5.89 -5.57
CA VAL A 120 -8.11 -5.29 -6.90
C VAL A 120 -7.38 -6.26 -7.83
N GLY A 121 -6.37 -6.96 -7.32
CA GLY A 121 -5.47 -7.79 -8.12
C GLY A 121 -6.09 -9.10 -8.60
N LEU A 122 -6.86 -9.81 -7.77
CA LEU A 122 -7.46 -11.09 -8.18
C LEU A 122 -8.77 -10.90 -8.98
N THR A 123 -9.55 -9.85 -8.70
CA THR A 123 -10.82 -9.64 -9.44
C THR A 123 -10.60 -9.14 -10.86
N HIS A 124 -9.47 -8.48 -11.14
CA HIS A 124 -9.11 -7.95 -12.46
C HIS A 124 -7.97 -8.76 -13.13
N PHE A 125 -7.79 -10.01 -12.72
CA PHE A 125 -6.74 -10.88 -13.22
C PHE A 125 -6.73 -10.98 -14.76
N ASP A 126 -7.91 -11.09 -15.37
CA ASP A 126 -8.04 -11.23 -16.83
C ASP A 126 -7.57 -9.98 -17.58
N GLU A 127 -7.82 -8.79 -17.05
CA GLU A 127 -7.35 -7.52 -17.63
C GLU A 127 -5.83 -7.38 -17.49
N MET A 128 -5.27 -7.76 -16.33
CA MET A 128 -3.82 -7.76 -16.12
C MET A 128 -3.11 -8.72 -17.08
N LEU A 129 -3.67 -9.90 -17.33
CA LEU A 129 -3.10 -10.90 -18.22
C LEU A 129 -3.12 -10.45 -19.70
N GLN A 130 -4.03 -9.54 -20.08
CA GLN A 130 -4.05 -8.97 -21.44
C GLN A 130 -2.89 -7.98 -21.66
N GLU A 131 -2.47 -7.27 -20.61
CA GLU A 131 -1.45 -6.21 -20.70
C GLU A 131 -0.05 -6.69 -20.31
N ALA A 132 0.07 -7.78 -19.56
CA ALA A 132 1.34 -8.36 -19.09
C ALA A 132 1.71 -9.67 -19.81
N ASP A 133 3.02 -9.94 -19.91
CA ASP A 133 3.58 -11.17 -20.47
C ASP A 133 3.50 -12.36 -19.49
N GLY A 134 3.13 -12.09 -18.23
CA GLY A 134 2.90 -13.08 -17.21
C GLY A 134 2.48 -12.47 -15.87
N ILE A 135 2.15 -13.33 -14.91
CA ILE A 135 1.67 -12.93 -13.58
C ILE A 135 2.59 -13.50 -12.49
N ILE A 136 2.86 -12.70 -11.46
CA ILE A 136 3.54 -13.10 -10.23
C ILE A 136 2.56 -12.96 -9.07
N LEU A 137 2.37 -14.02 -8.30
CA LEU A 137 1.53 -13.99 -7.09
C LEU A 137 2.39 -13.75 -5.85
N SER A 138 2.23 -12.60 -5.20
CA SER A 138 2.97 -12.24 -3.99
C SER A 138 2.32 -12.84 -2.75
N ARG A 139 2.70 -14.08 -2.42
CA ARG A 139 2.13 -14.84 -1.28
C ARG A 139 2.26 -14.13 0.06
N GLY A 140 3.29 -13.31 0.25
CA GLY A 140 3.50 -12.54 1.48
C GLY A 140 2.40 -11.51 1.70
N ASN A 141 2.15 -10.67 0.71
CA ASN A 141 1.12 -9.62 0.79
C ASN A 141 -0.29 -10.23 0.70
N LEU A 142 -0.53 -11.17 -0.21
CA LEU A 142 -1.81 -11.87 -0.32
C LEU A 142 -2.19 -12.65 0.94
N GLY A 143 -1.21 -13.19 1.66
CA GLY A 143 -1.44 -13.89 2.93
C GLY A 143 -1.92 -12.99 4.07
N ILE A 144 -1.80 -11.66 3.94
CA ILE A 144 -2.36 -10.71 4.91
C ILE A 144 -3.87 -10.57 4.73
N ASP A 145 -4.35 -10.65 3.48
CA ASP A 145 -5.77 -10.52 3.14
C ASP A 145 -6.54 -11.85 3.28
N LEU A 146 -5.83 -12.98 3.25
CA LEU A 146 -6.43 -14.31 3.29
C LEU A 146 -6.42 -14.89 4.72
N PRO A 147 -7.46 -15.63 5.12
CA PRO A 147 -7.44 -16.36 6.37
C PRO A 147 -6.31 -17.42 6.34
N PRO A 148 -5.57 -17.60 7.45
CA PRO A 148 -4.61 -18.69 7.55
C PRO A 148 -5.34 -20.04 7.49
N GLU A 149 -4.72 -21.03 6.85
CA GLU A 149 -5.22 -22.41 6.72
C GLU A 149 -5.37 -23.18 8.04
#